data_AF-A0A316TB35-F1
#
_entry.id   AF-A0A316TB35-F1
#
_cell.length_a   1.000
_cell.length_b   1.000
_cell.length_c   1.000
_cell.angle_alpha   90.00
_cell.angle_beta   90.00
_cell.angle_gamma   90.00
#
_symmetry.space_group_name_H-M   'P 1'
#
loop_
_entity.id
_entity.type
_entity.pdbx_description
1 polymer ?
#
loop_
_entity_poly.entity_id
_entity_poly.type
_entity_poly.pdbx_seq_one_letter_code
_entity_poly.pdbx_strand_id
1 'polypeptide(L)'
;VQQSENYHGLNWDFSFINAGSPYYWGEVTIYYPSDANFQTTTVVSGGNITIAGLKTDGLTLEGDSATFDLQDVTTTKWENKLDTSDISANHVTTTKLVHITNNGDTSFSNCMFEMIEGSIEDGNLDMVSCQTKGMQIINHYGDMDLTGDFQGITSLNAVEGDVTLHPTMDSSSYGYQLESAEGCVEINGIEQPQSISQNMSSQNQIRATVEYGDISIAVSSH
;
A
#
# COMPACT_ATOMS: atom_id res chain seq x y z
N VAL A 1 20.70 37.24 -3.99
CA VAL A 1 19.77 36.62 -3.02
C VAL A 1 18.39 36.72 -3.66
N GLN A 2 18.02 35.70 -4.42
CA GLN A 2 16.73 35.63 -5.11
C GLN A 2 15.74 35.10 -4.09
N GLN A 3 14.72 35.90 -3.76
CA GLN A 3 13.69 35.53 -2.80
C GLN A 3 12.98 34.28 -3.32
N SER A 4 13.03 33.20 -2.54
CA SER A 4 12.11 32.08 -2.69
C SER A 4 10.72 32.62 -2.36
N GLU A 5 9.84 32.69 -3.36
CA GLU A 5 8.42 32.90 -3.11
C GLU A 5 7.90 31.67 -2.36
N ASN A 6 7.64 31.85 -1.07
CA ASN A 6 6.89 30.87 -0.29
C ASN A 6 5.47 30.85 -0.87
N TYR A 7 5.16 29.85 -1.69
CA TYR A 7 3.80 29.61 -2.15
C TYR A 7 2.94 29.23 -0.93
N HIS A 8 2.14 30.18 -0.47
CA HIS A 8 1.06 29.93 0.46
C HIS A 8 0.08 28.95 -0.22
N GLY A 9 -0.24 27.84 0.46
CA GLY A 9 -0.93 26.68 -0.12
C GLY A 9 -2.09 27.03 -1.06
N LEU A 10 -2.09 26.39 -2.23
CA LEU A 10 -3.18 26.46 -3.19
C LEU A 10 -4.27 25.47 -2.74
N ASN A 11 -5.46 25.98 -2.40
CA ASN A 11 -6.63 25.13 -2.17
C ASN A 11 -7.58 25.22 -3.37
N TRP A 12 -7.95 24.08 -3.93
CA TRP A 12 -8.86 23.97 -5.09
C TRP A 12 -10.04 23.09 -4.70
N ASP A 13 -11.20 23.71 -4.43
CA ASP A 13 -12.44 23.00 -4.13
C ASP A 13 -13.32 22.91 -5.39
N PHE A 14 -13.56 21.68 -5.86
CA PHE A 14 -14.49 21.39 -6.94
C PHE A 14 -15.73 20.67 -6.40
N SER A 15 -16.91 21.09 -6.84
CA SER A 15 -18.16 20.36 -6.53
C SER A 15 -19.01 20.22 -7.79
N PHE A 16 -19.47 19.00 -8.05
CA PHE A 16 -20.42 18.73 -9.11
C PHE A 16 -21.82 18.67 -8.49
N ILE A 17 -22.64 19.70 -8.73
CA ILE A 17 -24.04 19.66 -8.34
C ILE A 17 -24.81 18.99 -9.48
N ASN A 18 -25.28 17.76 -9.27
CA ASN A 18 -26.19 17.12 -10.20
C ASN A 18 -27.56 17.83 -10.13
N ALA A 19 -27.80 18.75 -11.06
CA ALA A 19 -29.03 19.53 -11.17
C ALA A 19 -30.20 18.74 -11.80
N GLY A 20 -30.37 17.47 -11.42
CA GLY A 20 -31.53 16.66 -11.78
C GLY A 20 -31.52 16.07 -13.20
N SER A 21 -30.34 15.91 -13.83
CA SER A 21 -30.22 15.19 -15.10
C SER A 21 -29.54 13.84 -14.87
N PRO A 22 -30.12 12.73 -15.34
CA PRO A 22 -29.74 11.41 -14.82
C PRO A 22 -28.34 10.90 -15.20
N TYR A 23 -27.58 11.55 -16.10
CA TYR A 23 -26.31 11.00 -16.59
C TYR A 23 -25.33 12.07 -17.12
N TYR A 24 -24.71 12.86 -16.26
CA TYR A 24 -23.48 13.59 -16.64
C TYR A 24 -22.41 13.36 -15.57
N TRP A 25 -21.36 12.64 -15.96
CA TRP A 25 -20.10 12.54 -15.25
C TRP A 25 -19.30 13.78 -15.63
N GLY A 26 -19.10 14.67 -14.66
CA GLY A 26 -18.23 15.82 -14.82
C GLY A 26 -16.79 15.37 -14.66
N GLU A 27 -15.94 15.72 -15.61
CA GLU A 27 -14.49 15.53 -15.49
C GLU A 27 -13.85 16.90 -15.27
N VAL A 28 -12.93 16.96 -14.31
CA VAL A 28 -12.08 18.12 -14.08
C VAL A 28 -10.64 17.65 -14.16
N THR A 29 -9.87 18.23 -15.08
CA THR A 29 -8.44 18.00 -15.20
C THR A 29 -7.68 19.21 -14.67
N ILE A 30 -6.77 19.00 -13.73
CA ILE A 30 -5.90 20.04 -13.18
C ILE A 30 -4.50 19.83 -13.73
N TYR A 31 -3.96 20.84 -14.39
CA TYR A 31 -2.59 20.83 -14.89
C TYR A 31 -1.68 21.67 -13.98
N TYR A 32 -0.51 21.16 -13.69
CA TYR A 32 0.54 21.85 -12.94
C TYR A 32 1.90 21.70 -13.66
N PRO A 33 2.86 22.61 -13.40
CA PRO A 33 4.20 22.50 -14.00
C PRO A 33 4.88 21.18 -13.68
N SER A 34 5.58 20.57 -14.64
CA SER A 34 6.24 19.27 -14.47
C SER A 34 7.38 19.25 -13.45
N ASP A 35 7.92 20.42 -13.14
CA ASP A 35 8.96 20.66 -12.14
C ASP A 35 8.40 21.19 -10.81
N ALA A 36 7.07 21.34 -10.69
CA ALA A 36 6.44 21.71 -9.44
C ALA A 36 6.73 20.64 -8.38
N ASN A 37 7.10 21.10 -7.18
CA ASN A 37 7.11 20.28 -5.98
C ASN A 37 6.22 20.96 -4.94
N PHE A 38 5.16 20.28 -4.53
CA PHE A 38 4.21 20.81 -3.55
C PHE A 38 4.67 20.48 -2.14
N GLN A 39 4.37 21.34 -1.18
CA GLN A 39 4.62 20.99 0.22
C GLN A 39 3.61 19.95 0.72
N THR A 40 2.34 20.14 0.36
CA THR A 40 1.23 19.27 0.76
C THR A 40 0.22 19.20 -0.35
N THR A 41 -0.28 17.99 -0.61
CA THR A 41 -1.41 17.73 -1.51
C THR A 41 -2.44 16.92 -0.74
N THR A 42 -3.68 17.41 -0.70
CA THR A 42 -4.81 16.69 -0.10
C THR A 42 -5.88 16.53 -1.16
N VAL A 43 -6.36 15.30 -1.34
CA VAL A 43 -7.46 14.98 -2.24
C VAL A 43 -8.58 14.35 -1.45
N VAL A 44 -9.75 14.97 -1.51
CA VAL A 44 -10.98 14.47 -0.89
C VAL A 44 -11.97 14.16 -2.00
N SER A 45 -12.42 12.91 -2.12
CA SER A 45 -13.27 12.48 -3.24
C SER A 45 -14.26 11.39 -2.84
N GLY A 46 -15.42 11.37 -3.51
CA GLY A 46 -16.35 10.23 -3.54
C GLY A 46 -16.57 9.71 -4.96
N GLY A 47 -15.53 9.84 -5.79
CA GLY A 47 -15.52 9.40 -7.18
C GLY A 47 -14.11 9.08 -7.66
N ASN A 48 -13.95 8.89 -8.97
CA ASN A 48 -12.71 8.41 -9.55
C ASN A 48 -11.67 9.52 -9.68
N ILE A 49 -10.50 9.32 -9.06
CA ILE A 49 -9.37 10.24 -9.09
C ILE A 49 -8.17 9.54 -9.76
N THR A 50 -7.57 10.21 -10.73
CA THR A 50 -6.26 9.84 -11.27
C THR A 50 -5.24 10.92 -10.94
N ILE A 51 -4.10 10.52 -10.37
CA ILE A 51 -2.98 11.41 -10.03
C ILE A 51 -1.74 10.90 -10.77
N ALA A 52 -1.20 11.68 -11.69
CA ALA A 52 -0.04 11.30 -12.48
C ALA A 52 1.12 12.30 -12.35
N GLY A 53 2.34 11.83 -12.09
CA GLY A 53 3.56 12.65 -12.08
C GLY A 53 3.67 13.63 -10.90
N LEU A 54 2.94 13.40 -9.81
CA LEU A 54 2.89 14.30 -8.66
C LEU A 54 4.18 14.22 -7.85
N LYS A 55 4.77 15.39 -7.54
CA LYS A 55 5.83 15.54 -6.54
C LYS A 55 5.31 16.40 -5.39
N THR A 56 5.29 15.86 -4.19
CA THR A 56 4.80 16.56 -3.00
C THR A 56 5.53 16.08 -1.75
N ASP A 57 5.77 16.91 -0.74
CA ASP A 57 6.40 16.41 0.49
C ASP A 57 5.40 15.57 1.32
N GLY A 58 4.12 15.97 1.33
CA GLY A 58 3.01 15.25 1.94
C GLY A 58 1.84 15.02 0.98
N LEU A 59 1.29 13.80 0.99
CA LEU A 59 0.09 13.41 0.25
C LEU A 59 -0.94 12.84 1.23
N THR A 60 -2.18 13.32 1.16
CA THR A 60 -3.31 12.76 1.91
C THR A 60 -4.45 12.47 0.95
N LEU A 61 -4.95 11.25 0.95
CA LEU A 61 -6.16 10.84 0.24
C LEU A 61 -7.25 10.54 1.26
N GLU A 62 -8.39 11.21 1.14
CA GLU A 62 -9.57 10.94 1.93
C GLU A 62 -10.71 10.59 0.99
N GLY A 63 -11.37 9.45 1.21
CA GLY A 63 -12.40 8.99 0.28
C GLY A 63 -13.44 8.10 0.91
N ASP A 64 -14.66 8.24 0.41
CA ASP A 64 -15.80 7.38 0.68
C ASP A 64 -16.50 7.11 -0.65
N SER A 65 -16.58 5.85 -1.06
CA SER A 65 -17.07 5.44 -2.37
C SER A 65 -16.21 5.98 -3.53
N ALA A 66 -14.89 6.07 -3.34
CA ALA A 66 -13.94 6.60 -4.31
C ALA A 66 -13.02 5.52 -4.90
N THR A 67 -12.40 5.84 -6.03
CA THR A 67 -11.28 5.05 -6.57
C THR A 67 -10.12 6.00 -6.81
N PHE A 68 -8.94 5.64 -6.32
CA PHE A 68 -7.71 6.40 -6.53
C PHE A 68 -6.72 5.62 -7.37
N ASP A 69 -6.30 6.18 -8.51
CA ASP A 69 -5.24 5.65 -9.37
C ASP A 69 -4.05 6.61 -9.37
N LEU A 70 -2.93 6.17 -8.81
CA LEU A 70 -1.70 6.94 -8.70
C LEU A 70 -0.64 6.38 -9.64
N GLN A 71 -0.02 7.26 -10.42
CA GLN A 71 0.99 6.92 -11.41
C GLN A 71 2.18 7.87 -11.25
N ASP A 72 3.39 7.32 -11.15
CA ASP A 72 4.63 8.11 -11.11
C ASP A 72 4.65 9.19 -10.00
N VAL A 73 4.18 8.85 -8.79
CA VAL A 73 4.11 9.79 -7.66
C VAL A 73 5.36 9.69 -6.78
N THR A 74 5.93 10.82 -6.40
CA THR A 74 7.01 10.90 -5.41
C THR A 74 6.57 11.73 -4.23
N THR A 75 6.63 11.16 -3.02
CA THR A 75 6.33 11.89 -1.78
C THR A 75 7.24 11.50 -0.63
N THR A 76 7.30 12.29 0.44
CA THR A 76 7.99 11.87 1.67
C THR A 76 7.02 11.19 2.63
N LYS A 77 5.78 11.69 2.69
CA LYS A 77 4.73 11.17 3.56
C LYS A 77 3.45 10.97 2.76
N TRP A 78 2.84 9.81 2.90
CA TRP A 78 1.57 9.47 2.28
C TRP A 78 0.60 8.92 3.32
N GLU A 79 -0.59 9.48 3.42
CA GLU A 79 -1.67 9.00 4.27
C GLU A 79 -2.92 8.71 3.45
N ASN A 80 -3.51 7.53 3.65
CA ASN A 80 -4.81 7.16 3.12
C ASN A 80 -5.81 6.99 4.27
N LYS A 81 -6.97 7.64 4.15
CA LYS A 81 -8.12 7.49 5.06
C LYS A 81 -9.34 7.19 4.20
N LEU A 82 -9.56 5.91 3.99
CA LEU A 82 -10.54 5.41 3.04
C LEU A 82 -11.66 4.70 3.78
N ASP A 83 -12.90 4.94 3.40
CA ASP A 83 -14.05 4.18 3.90
C ASP A 83 -14.33 3.03 2.94
N THR A 84 -15.26 3.20 2.00
CA THR A 84 -15.51 2.24 0.90
C THR A 84 -14.75 2.67 -0.34
N SER A 85 -13.42 2.48 -0.44
CA SER A 85 -12.65 2.96 -1.58
C SER A 85 -11.51 2.03 -1.99
N ASP A 86 -11.31 1.93 -3.30
CA ASP A 86 -10.20 1.19 -3.88
C ASP A 86 -9.02 2.12 -4.16
N ILE A 87 -7.82 1.57 -4.06
CA ILE A 87 -6.60 2.28 -4.46
C ILE A 87 -5.69 1.40 -5.31
N SER A 88 -5.21 1.99 -6.39
CA SER A 88 -4.11 1.45 -7.19
C SER A 88 -3.00 2.47 -7.27
N ALA A 89 -1.78 2.05 -6.99
CA ALA A 89 -0.61 2.88 -7.14
C ALA A 89 0.49 2.13 -7.88
N ASN A 90 0.97 2.76 -8.95
CA ASN A 90 2.05 2.26 -9.78
C ASN A 90 3.20 3.26 -9.81
N HIS A 91 4.41 2.74 -9.63
CA HIS A 91 5.65 3.53 -9.66
C HIS A 91 5.64 4.69 -8.66
N VAL A 92 5.18 4.42 -7.44
CA VAL A 92 5.16 5.39 -6.34
C VAL A 92 6.37 5.22 -5.43
N THR A 93 7.03 6.32 -5.09
CA THR A 93 8.13 6.35 -4.12
C THR A 93 7.72 7.16 -2.91
N THR A 94 7.81 6.57 -1.71
CA THR A 94 7.61 7.30 -0.45
C THR A 94 8.49 6.82 0.70
N THR A 95 8.85 7.74 1.59
CA THR A 95 9.51 7.36 2.86
C THR A 95 8.51 6.68 3.79
N LYS A 96 7.33 7.25 4.01
CA LYS A 96 6.32 6.65 4.90
C LYS A 96 4.94 6.64 4.24
N LEU A 97 4.31 5.47 4.25
CA LEU A 97 2.89 5.28 3.98
C LEU A 97 2.16 4.91 5.29
N VAL A 98 1.08 5.63 5.59
CA VAL A 98 0.05 5.19 6.55
C VAL A 98 -1.21 4.89 5.75
N HIS A 99 -1.66 3.64 5.74
CA HIS A 99 -2.79 3.21 4.93
C HIS A 99 -3.92 2.65 5.80
N ILE A 100 -5.06 3.33 5.83
CA ILE A 100 -6.24 2.89 6.56
C ILE A 100 -7.41 2.83 5.57
N THR A 101 -8.02 1.65 5.45
CA THR A 101 -9.23 1.44 4.66
C THR A 101 -10.22 0.55 5.41
N ASN A 102 -11.51 0.89 5.35
CA ASN A 102 -12.56 0.06 5.95
C ASN A 102 -13.07 -1.00 4.98
N ASN A 103 -13.30 -0.65 3.73
CA ASN A 103 -13.74 -1.55 2.69
C ASN A 103 -13.11 -1.15 1.35
N GLY A 104 -12.42 -2.06 0.69
CA GLY A 104 -11.91 -1.85 -0.66
C GLY A 104 -10.51 -2.40 -0.85
N ASP A 105 -10.19 -2.67 -2.09
CA ASP A 105 -8.95 -3.34 -2.47
C ASP A 105 -7.81 -2.33 -2.62
N THR A 106 -6.62 -2.78 -2.25
CA THR A 106 -5.38 -2.00 -2.32
C THR A 106 -4.36 -2.71 -3.17
N SER A 107 -3.90 -2.05 -4.24
CA SER A 107 -2.87 -2.59 -5.13
C SER A 107 -1.68 -1.65 -5.24
N PHE A 108 -0.48 -2.19 -5.02
CA PHE A 108 0.78 -1.49 -5.22
C PHE A 108 1.64 -2.23 -6.25
N SER A 109 2.14 -1.51 -7.25
CA SER A 109 3.00 -2.09 -8.28
C SER A 109 4.22 -1.23 -8.57
N ASN A 110 5.41 -1.84 -8.61
CA ASN A 110 6.67 -1.13 -8.86
C ASN A 110 6.94 0.03 -7.89
N CYS A 111 6.49 -0.09 -6.64
CA CYS A 111 6.60 0.98 -5.65
C CYS A 111 7.82 0.79 -4.74
N MET A 112 8.33 1.90 -4.20
CA MET A 112 9.41 1.91 -3.22
C MET A 112 8.94 2.61 -1.94
N PHE A 113 8.96 1.88 -0.83
CA PHE A 113 8.55 2.35 0.49
C PHE A 113 9.70 2.20 1.49
N GLU A 114 10.07 3.24 2.23
CA GLU A 114 10.94 2.98 3.40
C GLU A 114 10.14 2.35 4.54
N MET A 115 8.90 2.78 4.74
CA MET A 115 8.01 2.22 5.76
C MET A 115 6.55 2.22 5.29
N ILE A 116 5.86 1.12 5.51
CA ILE A 116 4.40 1.01 5.42
C ILE A 116 3.85 0.63 6.79
N GLU A 117 2.85 1.38 7.24
CA GLU A 117 2.00 1.05 8.38
C GLU A 117 0.55 1.02 7.87
N GLY A 118 -0.17 -0.07 8.06
CA GLY A 118 -1.52 -0.15 7.53
C GLY A 118 -2.49 -1.06 8.29
N SER A 119 -3.77 -0.73 8.14
CA SER A 119 -4.91 -1.46 8.66
C SER A 119 -5.99 -1.50 7.58
N ILE A 120 -6.35 -2.71 7.18
CA ILE A 120 -7.39 -2.98 6.17
C ILE A 120 -8.47 -3.80 6.89
N GLU A 121 -9.68 -3.26 7.03
CA GLU A 121 -10.77 -4.01 7.67
C GLU A 121 -11.31 -5.06 6.71
N ASP A 122 -11.83 -4.68 5.54
CA ASP A 122 -12.36 -5.58 4.51
C ASP A 122 -11.77 -5.25 3.13
N GLY A 123 -11.15 -6.22 2.47
CA GLY A 123 -10.52 -6.05 1.17
C GLY A 123 -9.12 -6.66 1.09
N ASN A 124 -8.65 -6.82 -0.14
CA ASN A 124 -7.37 -7.46 -0.43
C ASN A 124 -6.22 -6.46 -0.49
N LEU A 125 -5.01 -6.94 -0.20
CA LEU A 125 -3.77 -6.21 -0.43
C LEU A 125 -2.88 -6.97 -1.43
N ASP A 126 -2.72 -6.38 -2.60
CA ASP A 126 -1.82 -6.87 -3.64
C ASP A 126 -0.56 -6.00 -3.72
N MET A 127 0.62 -6.63 -3.68
CA MET A 127 1.90 -5.97 -3.95
C MET A 127 2.67 -6.72 -5.04
N VAL A 128 3.08 -6.01 -6.10
CA VAL A 128 3.85 -6.61 -7.20
C VAL A 128 5.10 -5.79 -7.49
N SER A 129 6.26 -6.44 -7.38
CA SER A 129 7.56 -5.82 -7.66
C SER A 129 7.84 -4.57 -6.81
N CYS A 130 7.41 -4.60 -5.55
CA CYS A 130 7.63 -3.51 -4.60
C CYS A 130 8.90 -3.72 -3.78
N GLN A 131 9.47 -2.63 -3.27
CA GLN A 131 10.59 -2.68 -2.32
C GLN A 131 10.18 -1.99 -1.02
N THR A 132 10.43 -2.64 0.12
CA THR A 132 10.13 -2.08 1.45
C THR A 132 11.36 -2.13 2.35
N LYS A 133 11.59 -1.15 3.23
CA LYS A 133 12.57 -1.26 4.33
C LYS A 133 11.95 -1.56 5.70
N GLY A 134 10.62 -1.57 5.76
CA GLY A 134 9.82 -1.96 6.90
C GLY A 134 8.35 -1.96 6.51
N MET A 135 7.60 -2.94 7.01
CA MET A 135 6.19 -3.10 6.71
C MET A 135 5.47 -3.64 7.94
N GLN A 136 4.37 -3.01 8.31
CA GLN A 136 3.44 -3.47 9.33
C GLN A 136 2.02 -3.36 8.79
N ILE A 137 1.38 -4.50 8.54
CA ILE A 137 -0.01 -4.56 8.06
C ILE A 137 -0.84 -5.43 8.99
N ILE A 138 -2.05 -4.97 9.26
CA ILE A 138 -3.14 -5.76 9.85
C ILE A 138 -4.26 -5.81 8.82
N ASN A 139 -4.74 -7.00 8.49
CA ASN A 139 -5.86 -7.21 7.58
C ASN A 139 -6.90 -8.11 8.26
N HIS A 140 -8.14 -7.63 8.42
CA HIS A 140 -9.15 -8.39 9.16
C HIS A 140 -9.88 -9.39 8.26
N TYR A 141 -10.34 -8.95 7.10
CA TYR A 141 -11.05 -9.79 6.14
C TYR A 141 -10.49 -9.54 4.74
N GLY A 142 -9.82 -10.53 4.17
CA GLY A 142 -9.23 -10.45 2.84
C GLY A 142 -7.87 -11.12 2.76
N ASP A 143 -7.39 -11.25 1.52
CA ASP A 143 -6.13 -11.90 1.23
C ASP A 143 -5.01 -10.86 1.07
N MET A 144 -3.78 -11.26 1.42
CA MET A 144 -2.58 -10.50 1.13
C MET A 144 -1.69 -11.29 0.16
N ASP A 145 -1.52 -10.82 -1.08
CA ASP A 145 -0.56 -11.39 -2.05
C ASP A 145 0.59 -10.41 -2.31
N LEU A 146 1.76 -10.71 -1.73
CA LEU A 146 2.87 -9.78 -1.66
C LEU A 146 4.12 -10.35 -2.34
N THR A 147 4.50 -9.72 -3.46
CA THR A 147 5.72 -10.00 -4.21
C THR A 147 6.69 -8.81 -4.16
N GLY A 148 7.90 -9.00 -3.64
CA GLY A 148 8.89 -7.92 -3.60
C GLY A 148 10.13 -8.11 -2.73
N ASP A 149 10.94 -7.06 -2.68
CA ASP A 149 12.16 -6.98 -1.85
C ASP A 149 11.81 -6.47 -0.46
N PHE A 150 11.53 -7.38 0.46
CA PHE A 150 11.19 -7.06 1.84
C PHE A 150 12.43 -6.88 2.75
N GLN A 151 13.01 -5.68 2.79
CA GLN A 151 14.11 -5.37 3.70
C GLN A 151 13.62 -4.99 5.11
N GLY A 152 14.48 -5.18 6.11
CA GLY A 152 14.15 -4.85 7.49
C GLY A 152 13.08 -5.78 8.08
N ILE A 153 12.12 -5.25 8.83
CA ILE A 153 11.07 -6.06 9.45
C ILE A 153 9.77 -5.91 8.67
N THR A 154 9.26 -7.03 8.17
CA THR A 154 7.91 -7.17 7.65
C THR A 154 7.07 -7.92 8.68
N SER A 155 5.98 -7.30 9.13
CA SER A 155 5.03 -7.87 10.08
C SER A 155 3.63 -7.84 9.47
N LEU A 156 3.03 -9.00 9.31
CA LEU A 156 1.72 -9.21 8.70
C LEU A 156 0.85 -9.96 9.70
N ASN A 157 -0.32 -9.41 10.01
CA ASN A 157 -1.31 -10.09 10.84
C ASN A 157 -2.63 -10.13 10.06
N ALA A 158 -3.10 -11.33 9.71
CA ALA A 158 -4.41 -11.53 9.12
C ALA A 158 -5.36 -12.19 10.13
N VAL A 159 -6.64 -11.81 10.13
CA VAL A 159 -7.66 -12.51 10.92
C VAL A 159 -8.32 -13.58 10.07
N GLU A 160 -9.05 -13.21 9.02
CA GLU A 160 -9.66 -14.12 8.05
C GLU A 160 -9.14 -13.83 6.64
N GLY A 161 -8.45 -14.81 6.06
CA GLY A 161 -7.88 -14.73 4.71
C GLY A 161 -6.44 -15.25 4.65
N ASP A 162 -5.94 -15.42 3.43
CA ASP A 162 -4.65 -16.04 3.17
C ASP A 162 -3.53 -15.01 3.06
N VAL A 163 -2.32 -15.40 3.45
CA VAL A 163 -1.11 -14.60 3.26
C VAL A 163 -0.16 -15.33 2.33
N THR A 164 -0.06 -14.83 1.10
CA THR A 164 0.85 -15.33 0.07
C THR A 164 2.04 -14.39 -0.10
N LEU A 165 3.24 -14.95 -0.01
CA LEU A 165 4.50 -14.20 -0.01
C LEU A 165 5.44 -14.73 -1.08
N HIS A 166 5.91 -13.84 -1.94
CA HIS A 166 6.94 -14.12 -2.94
C HIS A 166 8.12 -13.16 -2.78
N PRO A 167 8.97 -13.33 -1.73
CA PRO A 167 10.15 -12.49 -1.55
C PRO A 167 11.14 -12.68 -2.72
N THR A 168 11.65 -11.57 -3.26
CA THR A 168 12.52 -11.61 -4.45
C THR A 168 14.01 -11.59 -4.14
N MET A 169 14.42 -11.21 -2.93
CA MET A 169 15.83 -11.36 -2.53
C MET A 169 16.18 -12.85 -2.30
N ASP A 170 17.47 -13.16 -2.24
CA ASP A 170 17.93 -14.52 -1.98
C ASP A 170 17.40 -15.05 -0.63
N SER A 171 16.95 -16.29 -0.60
CA SER A 171 16.40 -16.96 0.60
C SER A 171 17.31 -16.86 1.84
N SER A 172 18.63 -16.85 1.67
CA SER A 172 19.59 -16.70 2.78
C SER A 172 19.59 -15.29 3.40
N SER A 173 19.02 -14.31 2.68
CA SER A 173 18.86 -12.92 3.13
C SER A 173 17.72 -12.74 4.14
N TYR A 174 16.84 -13.74 4.30
CA TYR A 174 15.67 -13.64 5.16
C TYR A 174 15.74 -14.58 6.37
N GLY A 175 15.20 -14.10 7.48
CA GLY A 175 14.57 -14.93 8.49
C GLY A 175 13.06 -14.87 8.34
N TYR A 176 12.37 -15.93 8.74
CA TYR A 176 10.91 -15.93 8.78
C TYR A 176 10.38 -16.58 10.06
N GLN A 177 9.26 -16.06 10.51
CA GLN A 177 8.42 -16.63 11.55
C GLN A 177 6.99 -16.63 11.02
N LEU A 178 6.42 -17.82 10.86
CA LEU A 178 5.11 -18.01 10.24
C LEU A 178 4.23 -18.79 11.21
N GLU A 179 2.99 -18.33 11.41
CA GLU A 179 2.03 -18.96 12.30
C GLU A 179 0.62 -18.87 11.74
N SER A 180 -0.01 -20.01 11.43
CA SER A 180 -1.45 -20.09 11.13
C SER A 180 -2.14 -20.89 12.23
N ALA A 181 -3.15 -20.31 12.88
CA ALA A 181 -3.88 -20.98 13.96
C ALA A 181 -4.85 -22.04 13.39
N GLU A 182 -5.67 -21.65 12.42
CA GLU A 182 -6.62 -22.51 11.71
C GLU A 182 -6.36 -22.45 10.20
N GLY A 183 -5.33 -23.19 9.78
CA GLY A 183 -4.90 -23.31 8.39
C GLY A 183 -3.57 -24.06 8.27
N CYS A 184 -2.97 -23.96 7.10
CA CYS A 184 -1.70 -24.56 6.73
C CYS A 184 -0.60 -23.50 6.58
N VAL A 185 0.64 -23.90 6.87
CA VAL A 185 1.83 -23.12 6.52
C VAL A 185 2.59 -23.88 5.45
N GLU A 186 2.86 -23.25 4.32
CA GLU A 186 3.63 -23.81 3.22
C GLU A 186 4.90 -23.00 2.96
N ILE A 187 6.01 -23.70 2.77
CA ILE A 187 7.27 -23.11 2.30
C ILE A 187 7.66 -23.80 1.00
N ASN A 188 7.74 -23.03 -0.08
CA ASN A 188 8.01 -23.53 -1.43
C ASN A 188 7.06 -24.67 -1.85
N GLY A 189 5.77 -24.54 -1.50
CA GLY A 189 4.73 -25.54 -1.78
C GLY A 189 4.84 -26.82 -0.97
N ILE A 190 5.60 -26.82 0.12
CA ILE A 190 5.72 -27.95 1.05
C ILE A 190 5.14 -27.55 2.40
N GLU A 191 4.10 -28.26 2.82
CA GLU A 191 3.46 -28.10 4.13
C GLU A 191 4.46 -28.24 5.28
N GLN A 192 4.33 -27.34 6.26
CA GLN A 192 5.14 -27.22 7.46
C GLN A 192 4.26 -27.33 8.71
N PRO A 193 4.85 -27.46 9.91
CA PRO A 193 4.12 -27.23 11.14
C PRO A 193 3.44 -25.84 11.13
N GLN A 194 2.27 -25.77 11.77
CA GLN A 194 1.45 -24.55 11.88
C GLN A 194 2.19 -23.34 12.47
N SER A 195 3.27 -23.57 13.23
CA SER A 195 4.19 -22.52 13.67
C SER A 195 5.62 -22.94 13.36
N ILE A 196 6.34 -22.10 12.63
CA ILE A 196 7.73 -22.36 12.21
C ILE A 196 8.55 -21.07 12.26
N SER A 197 9.82 -21.21 12.60
CA SER A 197 10.76 -20.10 12.58
C SER A 197 12.13 -20.52 12.04
N GLN A 198 12.71 -19.69 11.19
CA GLN A 198 14.02 -19.91 10.57
C GLN A 198 14.81 -18.61 10.51
N ASN A 199 16.12 -18.68 10.79
CA ASN A 199 17.09 -17.60 10.57
C ASN A 199 16.68 -16.23 11.15
N MET A 200 16.05 -16.19 12.33
CA MET A 200 15.60 -14.95 12.99
C MET A 200 16.74 -14.04 13.49
N SER A 201 17.99 -14.40 13.25
CA SER A 201 19.15 -13.51 13.39
C SER A 201 19.40 -12.61 12.19
N SER A 202 18.71 -12.86 11.05
CA SER A 202 18.82 -12.01 9.87
C SER A 202 18.36 -10.57 10.15
N GLN A 203 18.94 -9.63 9.41
CA GLN A 203 18.50 -8.23 9.39
C GLN A 203 17.16 -8.05 8.67
N ASN A 204 16.84 -8.95 7.71
CA ASN A 204 15.55 -8.96 7.05
C ASN A 204 14.70 -10.09 7.63
N GLN A 205 13.53 -9.76 8.17
CA GLN A 205 12.65 -10.68 8.88
C GLN A 205 11.23 -10.55 8.35
N ILE A 206 10.64 -11.67 7.98
CA ILE A 206 9.22 -11.75 7.65
C ILE A 206 8.51 -12.44 8.81
N ARG A 207 7.50 -11.78 9.38
CA ARG A 207 6.67 -12.29 10.45
C ARG A 207 5.24 -12.26 9.95
N ALA A 208 4.63 -13.43 9.80
CA ALA A 208 3.25 -13.55 9.34
C ALA A 208 2.46 -14.40 10.34
N THR A 209 1.35 -13.86 10.83
CA THR A 209 0.39 -14.57 11.67
C THR A 209 -0.99 -14.49 11.03
N VAL A 210 -1.68 -15.63 10.95
CA VAL A 210 -3.04 -15.75 10.42
C VAL A 210 -3.91 -16.49 11.43
N GLU A 211 -5.08 -15.96 11.78
CA GLU A 211 -6.01 -16.69 12.66
C GLU A 211 -6.76 -17.78 11.89
N TYR A 212 -7.39 -17.44 10.76
CA TYR A 212 -8.16 -18.35 9.91
C TYR A 212 -7.74 -18.16 8.44
N GLY A 213 -6.96 -19.11 7.92
CA GLY A 213 -6.39 -19.03 6.58
C GLY A 213 -4.98 -19.58 6.51
N ASP A 214 -4.48 -19.68 5.30
CA ASP A 214 -3.19 -20.28 5.00
C ASP A 214 -2.08 -19.22 4.89
N ILE A 215 -0.85 -19.65 5.18
CA ILE A 215 0.35 -18.87 4.88
C ILE A 215 1.17 -19.65 3.85
N SER A 216 1.42 -19.06 2.69
CA SER A 216 2.33 -19.61 1.69
C SER A 216 3.50 -18.65 1.46
N ILE A 217 4.73 -19.16 1.53
CA ILE A 217 5.92 -18.40 1.16
C ILE A 217 6.76 -19.16 0.13
N ALA A 218 7.06 -18.50 -0.99
CA ALA A 218 7.93 -19.01 -2.05
C ALA A 218 9.26 -18.23 -2.04
N VAL A 219 10.28 -18.79 -1.39
CA VAL A 219 11.63 -18.22 -1.33
C VAL A 219 12.51 -18.77 -2.44
N SER A 220 13.20 -17.87 -3.15
CA SER A 220 14.13 -18.24 -4.23
C SER A 220 15.57 -18.37 -3.73
N SER A 221 16.32 -19.33 -4.27
CA SER A 221 17.79 -19.38 -4.14
C SER A 221 18.41 -18.97 -5.47
N HIS A 222 19.29 -17.97 -5.45
CA HIS A 222 19.99 -17.47 -6.64
C HIS A 222 21.44 -17.99 -6.71
#